data_AF-A0A959FWJ0-F1
#
_entry.id   AF-A0A959FWJ0-F1
#
_cell.length_a   1.000
_cell.length_b   1.000
_cell.length_c   1.000
_cell.angle_alpha   90.00
_cell.angle_beta   90.00
_cell.angle_gamma   90.00
#
_symmetry.space_group_name_H-M   'P 1'
#
loop_
_entity.id
_entity.type
_entity.pdbx_description
1 polymer ?
#
loop_
_entity_poly.entity_id
_entity_poly.type
_entity_poly.pdbx_seq_one_letter_code
_entity_poly.pdbx_strand_id
1 'polypeptide(L)'
;LAALLEGYLQQKPGLQQRFAQARITQKLQGTYLHLRQQRPLFSEPGLLKVGAGAVSVNPVTGMGVGNAMTMARIAAEQINRHWQQGRFEAGVEQQYARLVRQRLQPILRFNALLNAFQYKIHWLEPLLSPLLRRRWMQRLLQEPNWACQVNNPRFYWELLRRS
;
A
#
# COMPACT_ATOMS: atom_id res chain seq x y z
N LEU A 1 -3.29 2.75 23.57
CA LEU A 1 -3.96 3.10 22.30
C LEU A 1 -4.78 4.38 22.44
N ALA A 2 -5.76 4.45 23.35
CA ALA A 2 -6.59 5.63 23.57
C ALA A 2 -5.78 6.90 23.88
N ALA A 3 -4.91 6.85 24.89
CA ALA A 3 -4.04 7.99 25.24
C ALA A 3 -3.13 8.44 24.08
N LEU A 4 -2.71 7.51 23.21
CA LEU A 4 -1.86 7.83 22.05
C LEU A 4 -2.65 8.55 20.96
N LEU A 5 -3.87 8.07 20.68
CA LEU A 5 -4.79 8.72 19.76
C LEU A 5 -5.20 10.12 20.26
N GLU A 6 -5.60 10.23 21.52
CA GLU A 6 -6.01 11.49 22.13
C GLU A 6 -4.87 12.51 22.13
N GLY A 7 -3.65 12.09 22.52
CA GLY A 7 -2.47 12.95 22.45
C GLY A 7 -2.20 13.42 21.02
N TYR A 8 -2.36 12.56 20.01
CA TYR A 8 -2.18 12.95 18.61
C TYR A 8 -3.24 13.94 18.12
N LEU A 9 -4.50 13.76 18.51
CA LEU A 9 -5.60 14.65 18.15
C LEU A 9 -5.43 16.04 18.77
N GLN A 10 -4.97 16.12 20.02
CA GLN A 10 -4.73 17.40 20.71
C GLN A 10 -3.54 18.16 20.13
N GLN A 11 -2.50 17.47 19.64
CA GLN A 11 -1.31 18.09 19.05
C GLN A 11 -1.54 18.65 17.63
N LYS A 12 -2.66 18.32 16.97
CA LYS A 12 -2.95 18.69 15.59
C LYS A 12 -4.21 19.56 15.51
N PRO A 13 -4.09 20.90 15.41
CA PRO A 13 -5.23 21.83 15.45
C PRO A 13 -6.31 21.51 14.41
N GLY A 14 -5.91 21.13 13.19
CA GLY A 14 -6.84 20.77 12.13
C GLY A 14 -7.61 19.47 12.37
N LEU A 15 -7.07 18.52 13.16
CA LEU A 15 -7.81 17.33 13.56
C LEU A 15 -8.73 17.64 14.74
N GLN A 16 -8.25 18.41 15.73
CA GLN A 16 -9.06 18.83 16.86
C GLN A 16 -10.35 19.52 16.43
N GLN A 17 -10.29 20.45 15.47
CA GLN A 17 -11.48 21.11 14.92
C GLN A 17 -12.42 20.11 14.23
N ARG A 18 -11.89 19.18 13.43
CA ARG A 18 -12.69 18.17 12.71
C ARG A 18 -13.43 17.22 13.65
N PHE A 19 -12.89 16.97 14.84
CA PHE A 19 -13.45 16.05 15.82
C PHE A 19 -14.08 16.75 17.03
N ALA A 20 -14.24 18.07 17.02
CA ALA A 20 -14.70 18.85 18.18
C ALA A 20 -16.08 18.43 18.72
N GLN A 21 -16.97 17.97 17.84
CA GLN A 21 -18.31 17.46 18.19
C GLN A 21 -18.43 15.94 17.99
N ALA A 22 -17.33 15.25 17.71
CA ALA A 22 -17.36 13.82 17.47
C ALA A 22 -17.47 13.06 18.79
N ARG A 23 -18.34 12.04 18.82
CA ARG A 23 -18.46 11.11 19.95
C ARG A 23 -17.90 9.76 19.56
N ILE A 24 -17.11 9.16 20.46
CA ILE A 24 -16.66 7.78 20.32
C ILE A 24 -17.88 6.86 20.47
N THR A 25 -18.27 6.18 19.39
CA THR A 25 -19.44 5.28 19.35
C THR A 25 -19.08 3.83 19.68
N GLN A 26 -17.79 3.47 19.58
CA GLN A 26 -17.30 2.11 19.75
C GLN A 26 -15.97 2.09 20.50
N LYS A 27 -15.65 0.96 21.12
CA LYS A 27 -14.35 0.75 21.76
C LYS A 27 -13.23 0.92 20.74
N LEU A 28 -12.18 1.64 21.13
CA LEU A 28 -11.03 1.89 20.26
C LEU A 28 -10.32 0.58 19.89
N GLN A 29 -10.14 0.35 18.60
CA GLN A 29 -9.45 -0.82 18.05
C GLN A 29 -8.26 -0.38 17.21
N GLY A 30 -7.20 -1.18 17.22
CA GLY A 30 -6.00 -0.94 16.45
C GLY A 30 -5.31 -2.26 16.14
N THR A 31 -4.59 -2.29 15.03
CA THR A 31 -3.76 -3.43 14.64
C THR A 31 -2.41 -2.94 14.16
N TYR A 32 -1.41 -3.81 14.22
CA TYR A 32 -0.10 -3.53 13.66
C TYR A 32 -0.07 -3.99 12.21
N LEU A 33 0.51 -3.14 11.36
CA LEU A 33 0.72 -3.46 9.97
C LEU A 33 2.21 -3.57 9.70
N HIS A 34 2.66 -4.76 9.33
CA HIS A 34 4.06 -4.99 8.99
C HIS A 34 4.34 -4.39 7.61
N LEU A 35 4.88 -3.16 7.55
CA LEU A 35 5.17 -2.48 6.29
C LEU A 35 6.30 -3.14 5.48
N ARG A 36 7.08 -4.00 6.13
CA ARG A 36 8.25 -4.66 5.55
C ARG A 36 7.97 -6.14 5.33
N GLN A 37 7.83 -6.53 4.07
CA GLN A 37 8.07 -7.92 3.64
C GLN A 37 9.20 -7.90 2.61
N GLN A 38 10.28 -8.63 2.90
CA GLN A 38 11.48 -8.59 2.06
C GLN A 38 11.22 -9.22 0.70
N ARG A 39 10.36 -10.24 0.60
CA ARG A 39 9.85 -10.82 -0.66
C ARG A 39 8.51 -11.52 -0.38
N PRO A 40 7.39 -11.12 -1.03
CA PRO A 40 6.13 -11.83 -0.86
C PRO A 40 6.22 -13.23 -1.49
N LEU A 41 5.83 -14.23 -0.72
CA LEU A 41 5.64 -15.59 -1.19
C LEU A 41 4.15 -15.77 -1.47
N PHE A 42 3.79 -15.91 -2.74
CA PHE A 42 2.40 -16.00 -3.16
C PHE A 42 1.86 -17.44 -3.12
N SER A 43 2.73 -18.44 -3.18
CA SER A 43 2.30 -19.84 -3.20
C SER A 43 3.37 -20.78 -2.69
N GLU A 44 2.93 -21.94 -2.23
CA GLU A 44 3.71 -23.10 -1.81
C GLU A 44 3.04 -24.35 -2.41
N PRO A 45 3.71 -25.51 -2.46
CA PRO A 45 3.08 -26.75 -2.96
C PRO A 45 1.75 -27.01 -2.24
N GLY A 46 0.66 -27.12 -3.00
CA GLY A 46 -0.71 -27.31 -2.51
C GLY A 46 -1.36 -26.08 -1.87
N LEU A 47 -0.72 -24.91 -1.87
CA LEU A 47 -1.23 -23.72 -1.17
C LEU A 47 -1.07 -22.43 -1.98
N LEU A 48 -2.18 -21.72 -2.16
CA LEU A 48 -2.21 -20.37 -2.70
C LEU A 48 -2.45 -19.36 -1.57
N LYS A 49 -1.55 -18.38 -1.43
CA LYS A 49 -1.68 -17.31 -0.44
C LYS A 49 -2.37 -16.12 -1.09
N VAL A 50 -3.40 -15.57 -0.43
CA VAL A 50 -4.17 -14.40 -0.87
C VAL A 50 -4.25 -13.33 0.22
N GLY A 51 -4.53 -12.10 -0.19
CA GLY A 51 -4.75 -10.97 0.72
C GLY A 51 -3.54 -10.62 1.58
N ALA A 52 -3.81 -10.19 2.82
CA ALA A 52 -2.79 -9.77 3.78
C ALA A 52 -1.84 -10.91 4.20
N GLY A 53 -2.24 -12.17 4.00
CA GLY A 53 -1.38 -13.34 4.23
C GLY A 53 -0.30 -13.53 3.16
N ALA A 54 -0.46 -12.93 1.97
CA ALA A 54 0.48 -13.05 0.85
C ALA A 54 1.35 -11.81 0.67
N VAL A 55 0.75 -10.63 0.83
CA VAL A 55 1.48 -9.36 0.81
C VAL A 55 0.91 -8.41 1.85
N SER A 56 1.78 -7.81 2.65
CA SER A 56 1.37 -6.71 3.51
C SER A 56 1.16 -5.44 2.68
N VAL A 57 -0.02 -4.85 2.81
CA VAL A 57 -0.44 -3.67 2.06
C VAL A 57 0.14 -2.43 2.73
N ASN A 58 0.71 -1.50 1.96
CA ASN A 58 1.11 -0.21 2.49
C ASN A 58 -0.12 0.72 2.61
N PRO A 59 -0.43 1.26 3.80
CA PRO A 59 -1.63 2.06 4.04
C PRO A 59 -1.58 3.39 3.30
N VAL A 60 -0.39 3.87 2.93
CA VAL A 60 -0.20 5.08 2.12
C VAL A 60 -0.89 4.97 0.77
N THR A 61 -0.98 3.76 0.21
CA THR A 61 -1.63 3.54 -1.10
C THR A 61 -3.14 3.34 -1.02
N GLY A 62 -3.69 3.00 0.16
CA GLY A 62 -5.10 2.61 0.30
C GLY A 62 -5.54 1.36 -0.49
N MET A 63 -4.64 0.68 -1.21
CA MET A 63 -5.00 -0.31 -2.24
C MET A 63 -5.19 -1.75 -1.71
N GLY A 64 -5.36 -1.94 -0.41
CA GLY A 64 -5.27 -3.27 0.20
C GLY A 64 -6.35 -4.24 -0.21
N VAL A 65 -7.60 -3.80 -0.11
CA VAL A 65 -8.76 -4.61 -0.47
C VAL A 65 -8.74 -4.94 -1.96
N GLY A 66 -8.47 -3.96 -2.83
CA GLY A 66 -8.40 -4.18 -4.28
C GLY A 66 -7.35 -5.22 -4.68
N ASN A 67 -6.18 -5.20 -4.03
CA ASN A 67 -5.13 -6.19 -4.25
C ASN A 67 -5.54 -7.58 -3.75
N ALA A 68 -6.17 -7.67 -2.58
CA ALA A 68 -6.70 -8.91 -2.03
C ALA A 68 -7.74 -9.55 -2.97
N MET A 69 -8.69 -8.76 -3.45
CA MET A 69 -9.71 -9.20 -4.41
C MET A 69 -9.10 -9.64 -5.74
N THR A 70 -8.09 -8.91 -6.23
CA THR A 70 -7.38 -9.28 -7.46
C THR A 70 -6.65 -10.61 -7.30
N MET A 71 -5.97 -10.84 -6.18
CA MET A 71 -5.33 -12.12 -5.87
C MET A 71 -6.36 -13.25 -5.80
N ALA A 72 -7.47 -13.04 -5.09
CA ALA A 72 -8.54 -14.02 -4.97
C ALA A 72 -9.14 -14.40 -6.34
N ARG A 73 -9.40 -13.42 -7.20
CA ARG A 73 -9.87 -13.66 -8.57
C ARG A 73 -8.90 -14.52 -9.37
N ILE A 74 -7.61 -14.17 -9.36
CA ILE A 74 -6.58 -14.93 -10.10
C ILE A 74 -6.48 -16.36 -9.55
N ALA A 75 -6.51 -16.55 -8.22
CA ALA A 75 -6.51 -17.86 -7.59
C ALA A 75 -7.70 -18.71 -8.05
N ALA A 76 -8.92 -18.16 -7.98
CA ALA A 76 -10.13 -18.85 -8.40
C ALA A 76 -10.09 -19.24 -9.89
N GLU A 77 -9.61 -18.34 -10.77
CA GLU A 77 -9.43 -18.62 -12.18
C GLU A 77 -8.43 -19.77 -12.43
N GLN A 78 -7.31 -19.80 -11.71
CA GLN A 78 -6.33 -20.89 -11.84
C GLN A 78 -6.87 -22.22 -11.35
N ILE A 79 -7.54 -22.23 -10.18
CA ILE A 79 -8.15 -23.44 -9.62
C ILE A 79 -9.20 -23.99 -10.57
N ASN A 80 -10.10 -23.15 -11.09
CA ASN A 80 -11.16 -23.60 -11.99
C ASN A 80 -10.63 -24.18 -13.30
N ARG A 81 -9.61 -23.56 -13.91
CA ARG A 81 -8.98 -24.07 -15.13
C ARG A 81 -8.37 -25.45 -14.95
N HIS A 82 -7.66 -25.66 -13.84
CA HIS A 82 -7.00 -26.93 -13.56
C HIS A 82 -7.99 -28.01 -13.12
N TRP A 83 -9.06 -27.61 -12.41
CA TRP A 83 -10.20 -28.49 -12.11
C TRP A 83 -10.80 -29.05 -13.40
N GLN A 84 -11.09 -28.20 -14.38
CA GLN A 84 -11.67 -28.61 -15.66
C GLN A 84 -10.75 -29.50 -16.51
N GLN A 85 -9.43 -29.35 -16.36
CA GLN A 85 -8.44 -30.15 -17.09
C GLN A 85 -8.13 -31.49 -16.41
N GLY A 86 -8.70 -31.76 -15.23
CA GLY A 86 -8.44 -32.97 -14.45
C GLY A 86 -6.99 -33.09 -13.97
N ARG A 87 -6.22 -31.99 -14.02
CA ARG A 87 -4.80 -31.94 -13.66
C ARG A 87 -4.61 -30.96 -12.52
N PHE A 88 -4.65 -31.47 -11.30
CA PHE A 88 -4.11 -30.79 -10.12
C PHE A 88 -2.59 -30.99 -10.01
N GLU A 89 -1.90 -30.95 -11.14
CA GLU A 89 -0.47 -31.19 -11.19
C GLU A 89 0.34 -29.96 -10.74
N ALA A 90 1.59 -30.23 -10.35
CA ALA A 90 2.58 -29.24 -9.99
C ALA A 90 2.69 -28.15 -11.07
N GLY A 91 2.26 -26.92 -10.75
CA GLY A 91 2.27 -25.82 -11.73
C GLY A 91 1.20 -24.75 -11.52
N VAL A 92 0.05 -25.11 -10.94
CA VAL A 92 -1.02 -24.17 -10.56
C VAL A 92 -0.44 -23.02 -9.73
N GLU A 93 0.39 -23.37 -8.76
CA GLU A 93 0.98 -22.44 -7.81
C GLU A 93 1.95 -21.49 -8.50
N GLN A 94 2.77 -22.02 -9.41
CA GLN A 94 3.73 -21.24 -10.18
C GLN A 94 3.04 -20.26 -11.13
N GLN A 95 1.96 -20.70 -11.79
CA GLN A 95 1.21 -19.85 -12.71
C GLN A 95 0.47 -18.74 -11.95
N TYR A 96 -0.19 -19.09 -10.84
CA TYR A 96 -0.78 -18.13 -9.92
C TYR A 96 0.25 -17.09 -9.44
N ALA A 97 1.38 -17.55 -8.89
CA ALA A 97 2.41 -16.67 -8.35
C ALA A 97 2.99 -15.73 -9.42
N ARG A 98 3.12 -16.20 -10.66
CA ARG A 98 3.57 -15.39 -11.80
C ARG A 98 2.56 -14.29 -12.13
N LEU A 99 1.29 -14.63 -12.28
CA LEU A 99 0.23 -13.68 -12.62
C LEU A 99 0.04 -12.62 -11.53
N VAL A 100 0.01 -13.05 -10.26
CA VAL A 100 -0.07 -12.13 -9.12
C VAL A 100 1.14 -11.21 -9.07
N ARG A 101 2.36 -11.75 -9.24
CA ARG A 101 3.58 -10.94 -9.23
C ARG A 101 3.59 -9.89 -10.34
N GLN A 102 3.15 -10.23 -11.55
CA GLN A 102 3.02 -9.28 -12.66
C GLN A 102 2.02 -8.18 -12.31
N ARG A 103 0.85 -8.56 -11.77
CA ARG A 103 -0.22 -7.61 -11.47
C ARG A 103 0.11 -6.68 -10.30
N LEU A 104 0.78 -7.19 -9.26
CA LEU A 104 1.16 -6.43 -8.07
C LEU A 104 2.53 -5.77 -8.20
N GLN A 105 3.26 -5.97 -9.31
CA GLN A 105 4.60 -5.40 -9.51
C GLN A 105 4.69 -3.90 -9.24
N PRO A 106 3.76 -3.04 -9.70
CA PRO A 106 3.82 -1.61 -9.41
C PRO A 106 3.79 -1.31 -7.91
N ILE A 107 2.92 -2.00 -7.17
CA ILE A 107 2.78 -1.85 -5.72
C ILE A 107 4.01 -2.37 -4.99
N LEU A 108 4.55 -3.52 -5.40
CA LEU A 108 5.78 -4.06 -4.79
C LEU A 108 6.97 -3.13 -5.00
N ARG A 109 7.09 -2.52 -6.18
CA ARG A 109 8.12 -1.51 -6.48
C ARG A 109 7.91 -0.26 -5.66
N PHE A 110 6.68 0.22 -5.53
CA PHE A 110 6.35 1.37 -4.70
C PHE A 110 6.67 1.12 -3.22
N ASN A 111 6.32 -0.05 -2.69
CA ASN A 111 6.65 -0.43 -1.32
C ASN A 111 8.17 -0.54 -1.12
N ALA A 112 8.90 -1.10 -2.08
CA ALA A 112 10.37 -1.14 -2.03
C ALA A 112 10.99 0.26 -2.05
N LEU A 113 10.46 1.16 -2.87
CA LEU A 113 10.88 2.56 -2.93
C LEU A 113 10.62 3.27 -1.60
N LEU A 114 9.41 3.15 -1.04
CA LEU A 114 9.07 3.75 0.24
C LEU A 114 9.91 3.19 1.38
N ASN A 115 10.16 1.88 1.41
CA ASN A 115 11.02 1.27 2.43
C ASN A 115 12.47 1.77 2.31
N ALA A 116 12.99 1.92 1.08
CA ALA A 116 14.31 2.50 0.85
C ALA A 116 14.36 3.98 1.24
N PHE A 117 13.30 4.74 0.97
CA PHE A 117 13.17 6.14 1.35
C PHE A 117 13.12 6.29 2.87
N GLN A 118 12.34 5.47 3.57
CA GLN A 118 12.27 5.48 5.04
C GLN A 118 13.63 5.17 5.69
N TYR A 119 14.38 4.20 5.16
CA TYR A 119 15.71 3.87 5.68
C TYR A 119 16.77 4.95 5.39
N LYS A 120 16.69 5.61 4.22
CA LYS A 120 17.68 6.63 3.81
C LYS A 120 17.33 8.05 4.27
N ILE A 121 16.10 8.29 4.70
CA ILE A 121 15.60 9.60 5.15
C ILE A 121 16.36 10.13 6.36
N HIS A 122 16.80 9.25 7.28
CA HIS A 122 17.48 9.67 8.49
C HIS A 122 18.77 10.47 8.19
N TRP A 123 19.34 10.32 7.00
CA TRP A 123 20.51 11.08 6.55
C TRP A 123 20.14 12.35 5.74
N LEU A 124 18.89 12.49 5.29
CA LEU A 124 18.40 13.60 4.45
C LEU A 124 17.42 14.53 5.17
N GLU A 125 17.12 14.32 6.45
CA GLU A 125 16.21 15.17 7.25
C GLU A 125 16.46 16.69 7.12
N PRO A 126 17.71 17.21 7.19
CA PRO A 126 17.94 18.66 7.08
C PRO A 126 17.63 19.21 5.68
N LEU A 127 17.71 18.40 4.63
CA LEU A 127 17.44 18.81 3.25
C LEU A 127 15.95 18.64 2.87
N LEU A 128 15.29 17.62 3.41
CA LEU A 128 13.90 17.31 3.12
C LEU A 128 12.91 18.25 3.82
N SER A 129 13.23 18.75 5.01
CA SER A 129 12.36 19.67 5.75
C SER A 129 12.02 20.97 5.00
N PRO A 130 12.96 21.70 4.36
CA PRO A 130 12.60 22.85 3.53
C PRO A 130 11.95 22.44 2.20
N LEU A 131 12.28 21.26 1.66
CA LEU A 131 11.71 20.75 0.40
C LEU A 131 10.22 20.39 0.56
N LEU A 132 9.86 19.68 1.65
CA LEU A 132 8.49 19.31 2.03
C LEU A 132 7.63 20.51 2.42
N ARG A 133 8.26 21.64 2.79
CA ARG A 133 7.56 22.91 3.00
C ARG A 133 7.20 23.65 1.71
N ARG A 134 7.70 23.23 0.54
CA ARG A 134 7.35 23.88 -0.73
C ARG A 134 5.91 23.54 -1.14
N ARG A 135 5.18 24.57 -1.60
CA ARG A 135 3.74 24.48 -1.95
C ARG A 135 3.43 23.38 -2.98
N TRP A 136 4.31 23.17 -3.95
CA TRP A 136 4.14 22.13 -4.97
C TRP A 136 4.22 20.71 -4.38
N MET A 137 5.06 20.49 -3.36
CA MET A 137 5.25 19.18 -2.73
C MET A 137 4.11 18.83 -1.78
N GLN A 138 3.55 19.82 -1.09
CA GLN A 138 2.33 19.63 -0.30
C GLN A 138 1.14 19.23 -1.17
N ARG A 139 1.02 19.80 -2.38
CA ARG A 139 0.01 19.42 -3.36
C ARG A 139 0.23 18.01 -3.92
N LEU A 140 1.47 17.65 -4.24
CA LEU A 140 1.83 16.28 -4.67
C LEU A 140 1.34 15.22 -3.66
N LEU A 141 1.56 15.46 -2.36
CA LEU A 141 1.18 14.53 -1.30
C LEU A 141 -0.33 14.46 -1.07
N GLN A 142 -1.08 15.47 -1.48
CA GLN A 142 -2.54 15.52 -1.37
C GLN A 142 -3.25 14.86 -2.55
N GLU A 143 -2.56 14.56 -3.65
CA GLU A 143 -3.14 13.93 -4.84
C GLU A 143 -3.39 12.43 -4.60
N PRO A 144 -4.64 11.93 -4.53
CA PRO A 144 -4.93 10.55 -4.14
C PRO A 144 -4.34 9.47 -5.04
N ASN A 145 -3.92 9.81 -6.27
CA ASN A 145 -3.43 8.88 -7.27
C ASN A 145 -1.93 9.06 -7.63
N TRP A 146 -1.16 9.86 -6.89
CA TRP A 146 0.24 10.14 -7.23
C TRP A 146 1.11 8.87 -7.34
N ALA A 147 0.85 7.87 -6.49
CA ALA A 147 1.60 6.62 -6.47
C ALA A 147 1.49 5.81 -7.77
N CYS A 148 0.37 5.94 -8.50
CA CYS A 148 0.16 5.28 -9.78
C CYS A 148 0.79 6.05 -10.95
N GLN A 149 1.02 7.36 -10.80
CA GLN A 149 1.51 8.25 -11.86
C GLN A 149 2.98 8.65 -11.71
N VAL A 150 3.65 8.17 -10.65
CA VAL A 150 5.06 8.48 -10.34
C VAL A 150 6.04 8.10 -11.46
N ASN A 151 5.66 7.16 -12.33
CA ASN A 151 6.46 6.73 -13.47
C ASN A 151 6.18 7.51 -14.77
N ASN A 152 5.24 8.46 -14.76
CA ASN A 152 4.90 9.24 -15.94
C ASN A 152 5.58 10.63 -15.90
N PRO A 153 6.49 10.96 -16.82
CA PRO A 153 7.16 12.26 -16.83
C PRO A 153 6.21 13.44 -17.07
N ARG A 154 5.05 13.21 -17.73
CA ARG A 154 4.03 14.26 -17.94
C ARG A 154 3.36 14.71 -16.64
N PHE A 155 3.23 13.81 -15.66
CA PHE A 155 2.61 14.11 -14.37
C PHE A 155 3.35 15.23 -13.63
N TYR A 156 4.69 15.17 -13.60
CA TYR A 156 5.52 16.20 -12.97
C TYR A 156 5.46 17.55 -13.70
N TRP A 157 5.39 17.52 -15.03
CA TRP A 157 5.25 18.72 -15.85
C TRP A 157 3.91 19.43 -15.63
N GLU A 158 2.81 18.68 -15.54
CA GLU A 158 1.50 19.25 -15.21
C GLU A 158 1.45 19.82 -13.80
N LEU A 159 2.10 19.15 -12.84
CA LEU A 159 2.16 19.60 -11.46
C LEU A 159 2.95 20.90 -11.30
N LEU A 160 4.07 21.05 -12.02
CA LEU A 160 4.89 22.27 -12.06
C LEU A 160 4.21 23.42 -12.80
N ARG A 161 3.40 23.12 -13.82
CA ARG A 161 2.67 24.16 -14.58
C ARG A 161 1.48 24.75 -13.79
N ARG A 162 0.95 23.99 -12.83
CA ARG A 162 -0.16 24.41 -11.94
C ARG A 162 0.33 25.07 -10.63
N SER A 163 1.64 25.16 -10.41
CA SER A 163 2.27 25.76 -9.22
C SER A 163 2.74 27.18 -9.47
#